data_AF-A0A6A5SX48-F1
#
_entry.id   AF-A0A6A5SX48-F1
#
_cell.length_a   1.000
_cell.length_b   1.000
_cell.length_c   1.000
_cell.angle_alpha   90.00
_cell.angle_beta   90.00
_cell.angle_gamma   90.00
#
_symmetry.space_group_name_H-M   'P 1'
#
loop_
_entity.id
_entity.type
_entity.pdbx_description
1 polymer ?
#
loop_
_entity_poly.entity_id
_entity_poly.type
_entity_poly.pdbx_seq_one_letter_code
_entity_poly.pdbx_strand_id
1 'polypeptide(L)'
;MADTEPLQGTAPNEAAAAQPQGQRSDPPADKILDIKAFLESLDNRPIFTRKLFQNASEQLAKARTGQEIELVDCYGSTQAIATKDNFEAGRAPHLQYNSIHILADNDPYPTLRQFTAGLQAVMTRSRRDNVEAMVRYSNFPIYISFCENEDEFDYHLDDLVRDIADYTTLWDKSIERAVLAESLHQLKHTARITNIICIGHGSLDRGPASLLQHICASAIAQELTALYNEDGEAPKEPITIIAQDPTYTANDRELLSRLSCPIRVVPDPEAFLAVNESSLIMACYPTIPVKQILPDLAADSLSGKGPAAMFLNNEQCSNGNGGVDVVTAPWRKPLYYANAPSRPYLKMRAVYTKIMDGKKLFGSRFSDEYFETMYGIEDEGVEDVNNIQQLVQSLYKLAVGDDEEEATSEEEEAVMRGQEAASDGEDAVSDSGPRSTASDESGPALDWLPSMQIWARPK
;
A
#
# COMPACT_ATOMS: atom_id res chain seq x y z
N MET A 1 -60.36 24.77 6.41
CA MET A 1 -59.24 25.71 6.28
C MET A 1 -57.99 25.01 6.77
N ALA A 2 -57.35 24.32 5.85
CA ALA A 2 -55.98 23.81 5.90
C ALA A 2 -55.74 23.32 4.47
N ASP A 3 -55.08 24.15 3.68
CA ASP A 3 -54.82 23.94 2.26
C ASP A 3 -53.79 22.82 2.09
N THR A 4 -54.19 21.74 1.44
CA THR A 4 -53.30 20.68 0.96
C THR A 4 -52.88 21.02 -0.47
N GLU A 5 -51.64 21.48 -0.63
CA GLU A 5 -51.00 21.58 -1.94
C GLU A 5 -50.61 20.19 -2.48
N PRO A 6 -50.83 19.91 -3.78
CA PRO A 6 -50.41 18.66 -4.39
C PRO A 6 -48.92 18.69 -4.75
N LEU A 7 -48.22 17.60 -4.40
CA LEU A 7 -46.85 17.29 -4.80
C LEU A 7 -46.71 17.33 -6.32
N GLN A 8 -45.89 18.25 -6.82
CA GLN A 8 -45.49 18.34 -8.22
C GLN A 8 -44.64 17.13 -8.63
N GLY A 9 -44.97 16.57 -9.78
CA GLY A 9 -44.35 15.37 -10.33
C GLY A 9 -42.87 15.56 -10.68
N THR A 10 -42.10 14.51 -10.38
CA THR A 10 -40.73 14.32 -10.85
C THR A 10 -40.72 14.22 -12.38
N ALA A 11 -40.02 15.17 -13.02
CA ALA A 11 -39.78 15.13 -14.45
C ALA A 11 -38.92 13.89 -14.84
N PRO A 12 -39.19 13.27 -16.00
CA PRO A 12 -38.38 12.16 -16.48
C PRO A 12 -36.95 12.63 -16.79
N ASN A 13 -36.01 11.79 -16.38
CA ASN A 13 -34.57 11.89 -16.62
C ASN A 13 -34.31 12.21 -18.11
N GLU A 14 -33.85 13.42 -18.39
CA GLU A 14 -33.43 13.82 -19.74
C GLU A 14 -32.38 12.82 -20.22
N ALA A 15 -32.70 12.15 -21.32
CA ALA A 15 -31.80 11.27 -22.03
C ALA A 15 -30.47 11.98 -22.25
N ALA A 16 -29.40 11.42 -21.68
CA ALA A 16 -28.03 11.83 -21.97
C ALA A 16 -27.85 11.81 -23.49
N ALA A 17 -27.89 12.99 -24.11
CA ALA A 17 -27.69 13.15 -25.53
C ALA A 17 -26.34 12.52 -25.88
N ALA A 18 -26.39 11.49 -26.74
CA ALA A 18 -25.20 10.83 -27.25
C ALA A 18 -24.24 11.90 -27.78
N GLN A 19 -23.12 12.11 -27.09
CA GLN A 19 -22.11 13.03 -27.57
C GLN A 19 -21.71 12.59 -28.98
N PRO A 20 -21.62 13.52 -29.95
CA PRO A 20 -21.23 13.19 -31.31
C PRO A 20 -19.92 12.41 -31.25
N GLN A 21 -19.87 11.27 -31.98
CA GLN A 21 -18.68 10.45 -32.17
C GLN A 21 -17.61 11.27 -32.92
N GLY A 22 -17.03 12.26 -32.27
CA GLY A 22 -15.82 12.92 -32.71
C GLY A 22 -14.73 11.87 -32.77
N GLN A 23 -13.94 11.86 -33.85
CA GLN A 23 -12.78 11.00 -34.02
C GLN A 23 -11.98 10.97 -32.71
N ARG A 24 -11.99 9.83 -32.01
CA ARG A 24 -11.13 9.61 -30.85
C ARG A 24 -9.72 9.56 -31.39
N SER A 25 -8.96 10.64 -31.18
CA SER A 25 -7.50 10.58 -31.34
C SER A 25 -6.96 9.51 -30.41
N ASP A 26 -6.06 8.66 -30.89
CA ASP A 26 -5.40 7.68 -30.06
C ASP A 26 -4.78 8.35 -28.82
N PRO A 27 -4.92 7.76 -27.63
CA PRO A 27 -4.30 8.30 -26.44
C PRO A 27 -2.77 8.35 -26.62
N PRO A 28 -2.08 9.35 -26.05
CA PRO A 28 -0.63 9.42 -26.12
C PRO A 28 -0.03 8.17 -25.44
N ALA A 29 1.15 7.74 -25.90
CA ALA A 29 1.85 6.60 -25.29
C ALA A 29 2.20 6.88 -23.82
N ASP A 30 2.62 8.11 -23.55
CA ASP A 30 3.05 8.57 -22.24
C ASP A 30 2.29 9.81 -21.79
N LYS A 31 2.16 9.93 -20.47
CA LYS A 31 1.69 11.11 -19.77
C LYS A 31 2.85 11.77 -19.04
N ILE A 32 2.97 13.08 -19.18
CA ILE A 32 3.99 13.88 -18.50
C ILE A 32 3.32 14.65 -17.36
N LEU A 33 3.81 14.44 -16.14
CA LEU A 33 3.41 15.19 -14.95
C LEU A 33 4.54 16.11 -14.54
N ASP A 34 4.29 17.42 -14.53
CA ASP A 34 5.24 18.41 -14.00
C ASP A 34 4.97 18.63 -12.51
N ILE A 35 5.52 17.75 -11.69
CA ILE A 35 5.38 17.77 -10.22
C ILE A 35 5.96 19.05 -9.65
N LYS A 36 7.05 19.56 -10.24
CA LYS A 36 7.66 20.81 -9.82
C LYS A 36 6.70 21.98 -10.03
N ALA A 37 6.15 22.13 -11.24
CA ALA A 37 5.19 23.20 -11.53
C ALA A 37 3.93 23.09 -10.65
N PHE A 38 3.47 21.87 -10.37
CA PHE A 38 2.37 21.64 -9.42
C PHE A 38 2.71 22.14 -8.01
N LEU A 39 3.87 21.77 -7.46
CA LEU A 39 4.27 22.24 -6.13
C LEU A 39 4.50 23.76 -6.09
N GLU A 40 5.03 24.35 -7.17
CA GLU A 40 5.20 25.80 -7.32
C GLU A 40 3.85 26.53 -7.36
N SER A 41 2.82 25.94 -7.98
CA SER A 41 1.46 26.52 -7.98
C SER A 41 0.80 26.52 -6.60
N LEU A 42 1.29 25.68 -5.68
CA LEU A 42 0.91 25.65 -4.27
C LEU A 42 1.82 26.51 -3.38
N ASP A 43 2.62 27.42 -3.96
CA ASP A 43 3.64 28.20 -3.26
C ASP A 43 4.66 27.34 -2.48
N ASN A 44 4.88 26.09 -2.93
CA ASN A 44 5.70 25.09 -2.26
C ASN A 44 5.32 24.83 -0.79
N ARG A 45 4.06 25.08 -0.40
CA ARG A 45 3.60 24.80 0.95
C ARG A 45 3.44 23.29 1.19
N PRO A 46 3.65 22.81 2.43
CA PRO A 46 3.37 21.41 2.78
C PRO A 46 1.91 21.06 2.48
N ILE A 47 1.69 19.89 1.88
CA ILE A 47 0.38 19.34 1.55
C ILE A 47 -0.13 18.51 2.74
N PHE A 48 0.70 17.61 3.26
CA PHE A 48 0.37 16.71 4.36
C PHE A 48 0.72 17.31 5.72
N THR A 49 0.00 18.36 6.11
CA THR A 49 0.18 19.02 7.42
C THR A 49 -0.42 18.21 8.56
N ARG A 50 0.06 18.42 9.79
CA ARG A 50 -0.51 17.84 11.01
C ARG A 50 -1.97 18.26 11.20
N LYS A 51 -2.30 19.52 10.85
CA LYS A 51 -3.67 20.02 10.86
C LYS A 51 -4.57 19.23 9.91
N LEU A 52 -4.07 18.85 8.72
CA LEU A 52 -4.84 18.04 7.78
C LEU A 52 -5.11 16.63 8.35
N PHE A 53 -4.13 16.00 9.00
CA PHE A 53 -4.32 14.71 9.67
C PHE A 53 -5.31 14.77 10.85
N GLN A 54 -5.25 15.84 11.66
CA GLN A 54 -6.22 16.08 12.72
C GLN A 54 -7.63 16.24 12.17
N ASN A 55 -7.80 17.06 11.12
CA ASN A 55 -9.08 17.19 10.43
C ASN A 55 -9.53 15.81 9.91
N ALA A 56 -8.68 15.06 9.21
CA ALA A 56 -9.04 13.74 8.70
C ALA A 56 -9.52 12.77 9.80
N SER A 57 -8.88 12.78 10.98
CA SER A 57 -9.31 11.99 12.16
C SER A 57 -10.72 12.39 12.61
N GLU A 58 -10.98 13.70 12.74
CA GLU A 58 -12.29 14.23 13.12
C GLU A 58 -13.38 13.89 12.08
N GLN A 59 -13.08 14.05 10.80
CA GLN A 59 -14.02 13.73 9.73
C GLN A 59 -14.29 12.22 9.63
N LEU A 60 -13.29 11.38 9.90
CA LEU A 60 -13.47 9.93 9.96
C LEU A 60 -14.43 9.55 11.10
N ALA A 61 -14.30 10.19 12.27
CA ALA A 61 -15.23 9.99 13.38
C ALA A 61 -16.67 10.40 13.03
N LYS A 62 -16.86 11.52 12.33
CA LYS A 62 -18.17 11.95 11.80
C LYS A 62 -18.74 10.94 10.80
N ALA A 63 -17.94 10.50 9.83
CA ALA A 63 -18.36 9.52 8.82
C ALA A 63 -18.85 8.20 9.43
N ARG A 64 -18.23 7.73 10.52
CA ARG A 64 -18.65 6.53 11.28
C ARG A 64 -20.03 6.65 11.92
N THR A 65 -20.59 7.85 11.98
CA THR A 65 -21.94 8.12 12.51
C THR A 65 -22.91 8.59 11.44
N GLY A 66 -22.54 8.48 10.16
CA GLY A 66 -23.35 8.92 9.02
C GLY A 66 -23.53 10.44 8.93
N GLN A 67 -22.72 11.22 9.66
CA GLN A 67 -22.75 12.69 9.60
C GLN A 67 -22.06 13.19 8.34
N GLU A 68 -22.50 14.34 7.83
CA GLU A 68 -21.80 15.05 6.75
C GLU A 68 -20.37 15.39 7.18
N ILE A 69 -19.44 15.23 6.24
CA ILE A 69 -18.00 15.48 6.45
C ILE A 69 -17.51 16.63 5.58
N GLU A 70 -16.39 17.20 5.97
CA GLU A 70 -15.72 18.29 5.29
C GLU A 70 -14.29 17.89 4.92
N LEU A 71 -14.03 17.66 3.64
CA LEU A 71 -12.70 17.32 3.15
C LEU A 71 -11.97 18.56 2.65
N VAL A 72 -10.66 18.61 2.85
CA VAL A 72 -9.79 19.73 2.42
C VAL A 72 -8.96 19.27 1.22
N ASP A 73 -9.08 19.95 0.09
CA ASP A 73 -8.31 19.65 -1.11
C ASP A 73 -6.87 20.17 -1.03
N CYS A 74 -6.04 19.80 -2.01
CA CYS A 74 -4.64 20.20 -2.07
C CYS A 74 -4.46 21.72 -2.23
N TYR A 75 -5.50 22.47 -2.63
CA TYR A 75 -5.54 23.93 -2.74
C TYR A 75 -6.01 24.62 -1.46
N GLY A 76 -6.41 23.85 -0.44
CA GLY A 76 -6.90 24.35 0.84
C GLY A 76 -8.39 24.69 0.86
N SER A 77 -9.12 24.39 -0.21
CA SER A 77 -10.57 24.58 -0.26
C SER A 77 -11.26 23.43 0.48
N THR A 78 -12.30 23.75 1.23
CA THR A 78 -13.10 22.76 1.97
C THR A 78 -14.36 22.41 1.19
N GLN A 79 -14.68 21.12 1.10
CA GLN A 79 -15.87 20.62 0.41
C GLN A 79 -16.68 19.71 1.34
N ALA A 80 -17.97 20.00 1.47
CA ALA A 80 -18.90 19.16 2.19
C ALA A 80 -19.26 17.91 1.36
N ILE A 81 -19.21 16.74 1.98
CA ILE A 81 -19.51 15.45 1.35
C ILE A 81 -20.56 14.73 2.19
N ALA A 82 -21.68 14.40 1.55
CA ALA A 82 -22.70 13.56 2.15
C ALA A 82 -22.19 12.12 2.31
N THR A 83 -22.36 11.55 3.51
CA THR A 83 -21.91 10.19 3.86
C THR A 83 -23.08 9.22 4.06
N LYS A 84 -24.30 9.75 4.21
CA LYS A 84 -25.49 9.01 4.63
C LYS A 84 -25.75 7.77 3.79
N ASP A 85 -25.77 7.91 2.47
CA ASP A 85 -26.11 6.80 1.57
C ASP A 85 -25.10 5.65 1.66
N ASN A 86 -23.81 5.97 1.85
CA ASN A 86 -22.77 4.94 2.00
C ASN A 86 -22.83 4.28 3.38
N PHE A 87 -23.10 5.05 4.43
CA PHE A 87 -23.23 4.53 5.79
C PHE A 87 -24.44 3.60 5.92
N GLU A 88 -25.59 4.00 5.36
CA GLU A 88 -26.82 3.18 5.35
C GLU A 88 -26.65 1.87 4.56
N ALA A 89 -25.71 1.83 3.60
CA ALA A 89 -25.32 0.61 2.90
C ALA A 89 -24.44 -0.36 3.71
N GLY A 90 -24.17 -0.07 5.00
CA GLY A 90 -23.37 -0.92 5.88
C GLY A 90 -21.87 -0.90 5.62
N ARG A 91 -21.38 0.09 4.85
CA ARG A 91 -19.97 0.23 4.49
C ARG A 91 -19.19 0.97 5.59
N ALA A 92 -18.01 0.49 5.93
CA ALA A 92 -17.13 1.16 6.89
C ALA A 92 -16.31 2.26 6.19
N PRO A 93 -16.22 3.45 6.81
CA PRO A 93 -15.35 4.51 6.32
C PRO A 93 -13.88 4.25 6.69
N HIS A 94 -12.98 4.48 5.73
CA HIS A 94 -11.52 4.40 5.89
C HIS A 94 -10.83 5.60 5.25
N LEU A 95 -9.66 5.98 5.77
CA LEU A 95 -8.85 7.02 5.13
C LEU A 95 -8.08 6.46 3.95
N GLN A 96 -8.03 7.24 2.89
CA GLN A 96 -7.23 7.01 1.69
C GLN A 96 -6.31 8.19 1.44
N TYR A 97 -5.18 7.89 0.80
CA TYR A 97 -4.08 8.84 0.63
C TYR A 97 -3.68 8.95 -0.84
N ASN A 98 -3.86 10.14 -1.40
CA ASN A 98 -3.41 10.42 -2.76
C ASN A 98 -1.96 10.89 -2.73
N SER A 99 -1.13 10.30 -3.59
CA SER A 99 0.24 10.79 -3.78
C SER A 99 0.23 12.12 -4.54
N ILE A 100 1.30 12.91 -4.40
CA ILE A 100 1.52 14.14 -5.16
C ILE A 100 1.38 13.91 -6.67
N HIS A 101 1.66 12.70 -7.16
CA HIS A 101 1.51 12.38 -8.59
C HIS A 101 0.04 12.34 -9.01
N ILE A 102 -0.84 11.80 -8.13
CA ILE A 102 -2.29 11.83 -8.35
C ILE A 102 -2.79 13.26 -8.22
N LEU A 103 -2.34 14.01 -7.22
CA LEU A 103 -2.75 15.40 -6.99
C LEU A 103 -2.34 16.34 -8.13
N ALA A 104 -1.20 16.08 -8.78
CA ALA A 104 -0.68 16.87 -9.91
C ALA A 104 -1.32 16.47 -11.25
N ASP A 105 -2.10 15.41 -11.28
CA ASP A 105 -2.71 14.89 -12.49
C ASP A 105 -4.12 15.48 -12.69
N ASN A 106 -4.30 16.30 -13.73
CA ASN A 106 -5.60 16.88 -14.09
C ASN A 106 -6.63 15.88 -14.63
N ASP A 107 -6.21 14.68 -15.04
CA ASP A 107 -7.10 13.61 -15.49
C ASP A 107 -6.60 12.26 -14.99
N PRO A 108 -6.72 11.97 -13.69
CA PRO A 108 -6.18 10.75 -13.11
C PRO A 108 -7.03 9.54 -13.53
N TYR A 109 -6.35 8.40 -13.66
CA TYR A 109 -6.94 7.10 -13.99
C TYR A 109 -7.65 7.01 -15.35
N PRO A 110 -7.15 7.63 -16.44
CA PRO A 110 -7.87 7.66 -17.70
C PRO A 110 -8.03 6.27 -18.31
N THR A 111 -7.00 5.42 -18.21
CA THR A 111 -7.06 4.02 -18.66
C THR A 111 -7.99 3.16 -17.81
N LEU A 112 -8.03 3.36 -16.48
CA LEU A 112 -8.97 2.60 -15.64
C LEU A 112 -10.42 2.89 -16.05
N ARG A 113 -10.77 4.13 -16.40
CA ARG A 113 -12.12 4.46 -16.88
C ARG A 113 -12.49 3.78 -18.20
N GLN A 114 -11.51 3.34 -18.97
CA GLN A 114 -11.72 2.62 -20.24
C GLN A 114 -11.91 1.11 -20.05
N PHE A 115 -11.49 0.57 -18.89
CA PHE A 115 -11.66 -0.84 -18.59
C PHE A 115 -13.11 -1.19 -18.28
N THR A 116 -13.45 -2.47 -18.47
CA THR A 116 -14.75 -3.01 -18.06
C THR A 116 -14.91 -2.91 -16.54
N ALA A 117 -16.15 -2.83 -16.06
CA ALA A 117 -16.43 -2.71 -14.62
C ALA A 117 -15.78 -3.85 -13.78
N GLY A 118 -15.73 -5.07 -14.31
CA GLY A 118 -15.07 -6.20 -13.66
C GLY A 118 -13.55 -6.00 -13.51
N LEU A 119 -12.89 -5.54 -14.59
CA LEU A 119 -11.46 -5.26 -14.53
C LEU A 119 -11.16 -4.03 -13.66
N GLN A 120 -12.01 -3.01 -13.70
CA GLN A 120 -11.92 -1.87 -12.77
C GLN A 120 -11.98 -2.35 -11.32
N ALA A 121 -12.94 -3.20 -10.96
CA ALA A 121 -13.08 -3.75 -9.61
C ALA A 121 -11.84 -4.55 -9.17
N VAL A 122 -11.28 -5.38 -10.05
CA VAL A 122 -10.04 -6.13 -9.77
C VAL A 122 -8.87 -5.17 -9.51
N MET A 123 -8.69 -4.16 -10.36
CA MET A 123 -7.55 -3.24 -10.30
C MET A 123 -7.64 -2.26 -9.13
N THR A 124 -8.86 -1.91 -8.73
CA THR A 124 -9.12 -0.99 -7.61
C THR A 124 -9.34 -1.71 -6.28
N ARG A 125 -9.40 -3.06 -6.25
CA ARG A 125 -9.59 -3.85 -5.03
C ARG A 125 -8.62 -3.46 -3.91
N SER A 126 -7.34 -3.26 -4.24
CA SER A 126 -6.31 -2.83 -3.26
C SER A 126 -6.51 -1.41 -2.70
N ARG A 127 -7.25 -0.57 -3.42
CA ARG A 127 -7.65 0.78 -3.01
C ARG A 127 -8.99 0.79 -2.28
N ARG A 128 -9.73 -0.32 -2.31
CA ARG A 128 -11.06 -0.48 -1.71
C ARG A 128 -12.06 0.60 -2.14
N ASP A 129 -11.94 1.09 -3.36
CA ASP A 129 -12.80 2.14 -3.91
C ASP A 129 -13.16 1.87 -5.37
N ASN A 130 -14.15 2.57 -5.92
CA ASN A 130 -14.43 2.53 -7.37
C ASN A 130 -13.71 3.66 -8.11
N VAL A 131 -13.57 3.52 -9.44
CA VAL A 131 -12.81 4.46 -10.26
C VAL A 131 -13.43 5.87 -10.21
N GLU A 132 -14.75 5.98 -10.23
CA GLU A 132 -15.46 7.26 -10.17
C GLU A 132 -15.17 8.02 -8.87
N ALA A 133 -15.17 7.32 -7.74
CA ALA A 133 -14.81 7.89 -6.43
C ALA A 133 -13.32 8.28 -6.38
N MET A 134 -12.41 7.43 -6.86
CA MET A 134 -10.99 7.75 -6.95
C MET A 134 -10.72 9.02 -7.77
N VAL A 135 -11.44 9.19 -8.88
CA VAL A 135 -11.37 10.39 -9.73
C VAL A 135 -11.96 11.59 -9.01
N ARG A 136 -13.16 11.45 -8.43
CA ARG A 136 -13.83 12.51 -7.67
C ARG A 136 -12.97 13.05 -6.54
N TYR A 137 -12.24 12.18 -5.85
CA TYR A 137 -11.42 12.54 -4.70
C TYR A 137 -9.95 12.79 -5.03
N SER A 138 -9.57 12.79 -6.31
CA SER A 138 -8.16 12.89 -6.74
C SER A 138 -7.46 14.18 -6.35
N ASN A 139 -8.18 15.25 -6.03
CA ASN A 139 -7.61 16.53 -5.56
C ASN A 139 -7.45 16.59 -4.02
N PHE A 140 -7.92 15.59 -3.28
CA PHE A 140 -7.83 15.56 -1.82
C PHE A 140 -6.61 14.75 -1.39
N PRO A 141 -5.65 15.33 -0.64
CA PRO A 141 -4.48 14.57 -0.19
C PRO A 141 -4.86 13.41 0.73
N ILE A 142 -5.87 13.63 1.58
CA ILE A 142 -6.51 12.62 2.42
C ILE A 142 -8.01 12.70 2.18
N TYR A 143 -8.65 11.57 1.89
CA TYR A 143 -10.10 11.48 1.74
C TYR A 143 -10.67 10.25 2.44
N ILE A 144 -11.99 10.19 2.59
CA ILE A 144 -12.69 9.06 3.20
C ILE A 144 -13.32 8.23 2.09
N SER A 145 -12.94 6.95 2.03
CA SER A 145 -13.56 5.93 1.20
C SER A 145 -14.49 5.07 2.04
N PHE A 146 -15.54 4.54 1.41
CA PHE A 146 -16.52 3.66 2.06
C PHE A 146 -16.43 2.27 1.44
N CYS A 147 -15.90 1.34 2.21
CA CYS A 147 -15.62 -0.02 1.76
C CYS A 147 -16.62 -0.97 2.40
N GLU A 148 -16.93 -2.08 1.74
CA GLU A 148 -17.61 -3.18 2.41
C GLU A 148 -16.76 -3.63 3.60
N ASN A 149 -17.41 -4.01 4.70
CA ASN A 149 -16.68 -4.66 5.80
C ASN A 149 -16.06 -5.92 5.19
N GLU A 150 -14.74 -5.92 5.02
CA GLU A 150 -14.05 -7.15 4.69
C GLU A 150 -14.37 -8.13 5.82
N ASP A 151 -14.77 -9.34 5.46
CA ASP A 151 -14.90 -10.42 6.42
C ASP A 151 -13.58 -10.45 7.21
N GLU A 152 -13.65 -10.24 8.52
CA GLU A 152 -12.48 -10.41 9.37
C GLU A 152 -11.98 -11.83 9.11
N PHE A 153 -10.76 -11.97 8.59
CA PHE A 153 -10.16 -13.27 8.38
C PHE A 153 -10.10 -13.95 9.75
N ASP A 154 -10.95 -14.96 9.93
CA ASP A 154 -11.02 -15.73 11.17
C ASP A 154 -9.92 -16.80 11.12
N TYR A 155 -8.71 -16.39 11.48
CA TYR A 155 -7.60 -17.31 11.68
C TYR A 155 -7.55 -17.77 13.14
N HIS A 156 -7.15 -19.02 13.35
CA HIS A 156 -7.01 -19.58 14.68
C HIS A 156 -5.85 -18.91 15.43
N LEU A 157 -6.18 -18.19 16.50
CA LEU A 157 -5.20 -17.50 17.36
C LEU A 157 -4.06 -18.43 17.82
N ASP A 158 -4.36 -19.69 18.12
CA ASP A 158 -3.38 -20.65 18.61
C ASP A 158 -2.32 -20.99 17.56
N ASP A 159 -2.71 -21.10 16.28
CA ASP A 159 -1.77 -21.34 15.19
C ASP A 159 -0.86 -20.12 15.00
N LEU A 160 -1.42 -18.91 15.03
CA LEU A 160 -0.62 -17.71 14.88
C LEU A 160 0.30 -17.44 16.07
N VAL A 161 -0.08 -17.83 17.29
CA VAL A 161 0.81 -17.80 18.47
C VAL A 161 2.01 -18.72 18.28
N ARG A 162 1.78 -19.95 17.77
CA ARG A 162 2.86 -20.88 17.43
C ARG A 162 3.76 -20.28 16.36
N ASP A 163 3.17 -19.75 15.29
CA ASP A 163 3.93 -19.11 14.20
C ASP A 163 4.77 -17.95 14.73
N ILE A 164 4.21 -17.04 15.54
CA ILE A 164 4.98 -15.94 16.16
C ILE A 164 6.20 -16.47 16.90
N ALA A 165 6.06 -17.55 17.68
CA ALA A 165 7.18 -18.14 18.42
C ALA A 165 8.24 -18.77 17.49
N ASP A 166 7.80 -19.48 16.46
CA ASP A 166 8.67 -20.12 15.48
C ASP A 166 9.43 -19.07 14.65
N TYR A 167 8.72 -18.06 14.11
CA TYR A 167 9.31 -16.96 13.35
C TYR A 167 10.22 -16.08 14.21
N THR A 168 9.92 -15.87 15.49
CA THR A 168 10.83 -15.16 16.41
C THR A 168 12.12 -15.96 16.59
N THR A 169 12.01 -17.28 16.79
CA THR A 169 13.17 -18.16 16.93
C THR A 169 14.03 -18.19 15.66
N LEU A 170 13.39 -18.22 14.48
CA LEU A 170 14.09 -18.16 13.20
C LEU A 170 14.78 -16.80 13.01
N TRP A 171 14.07 -15.70 13.27
CA TRP A 171 14.61 -14.35 13.20
C TRP A 171 15.83 -14.17 14.12
N ASP A 172 15.76 -14.62 15.37
CA ASP A 172 16.86 -14.46 16.33
C ASP A 172 18.15 -15.17 15.90
N LYS A 173 18.03 -16.26 15.14
CA LYS A 173 19.13 -17.06 14.59
C LYS A 173 19.61 -16.58 13.22
N SER A 174 18.84 -15.71 12.57
CA SER A 174 19.09 -15.23 11.21
C SER A 174 20.33 -14.33 11.13
N ILE A 175 21.03 -14.38 10.00
CA ILE A 175 22.15 -13.47 9.72
C ILE A 175 21.66 -12.03 9.54
N GLU A 176 20.44 -11.86 9.07
CA GLU A 176 19.71 -10.61 8.89
C GLU A 176 19.55 -9.86 10.20
N ARG A 177 19.12 -10.55 11.26
CA ARG A 177 19.03 -9.97 12.60
C ARG A 177 20.41 -9.56 13.10
N ALA A 178 21.44 -10.38 12.90
CA ALA A 178 22.80 -10.05 13.32
C ALA A 178 23.37 -8.82 12.58
N VAL A 179 23.17 -8.76 11.25
CA VAL A 179 23.58 -7.64 10.40
C VAL A 179 22.79 -6.38 10.74
N LEU A 180 21.50 -6.51 11.05
CA LEU A 180 20.68 -5.39 11.51
C LEU A 180 21.20 -4.85 12.83
N ALA A 181 21.43 -5.70 13.83
CA ALA A 181 21.96 -5.29 15.13
C ALA A 181 23.30 -4.54 14.99
N GLU A 182 24.23 -5.07 14.19
CA GLU A 182 25.50 -4.40 13.91
C GLU A 182 25.31 -3.06 13.17
N SER A 183 24.34 -2.99 12.25
CA SER A 183 24.02 -1.72 11.58
C SER A 183 23.44 -0.69 12.55
N LEU A 184 22.63 -1.12 13.54
CA LEU A 184 22.06 -0.24 14.58
C LEU A 184 23.14 0.30 15.53
N HIS A 185 24.27 -0.37 15.71
CA HIS A 185 25.40 0.19 16.46
C HIS A 185 25.93 1.50 15.87
N GLN A 186 25.75 1.74 14.57
CA GLN A 186 26.11 3.01 13.95
C GLN A 186 25.21 4.18 14.40
N LEU A 187 24.06 3.90 15.03
CA LEU A 187 23.13 4.90 15.56
C LEU A 187 23.60 5.54 16.89
N LYS A 188 24.69 5.07 17.50
CA LYS A 188 25.25 5.69 18.73
C LYS A 188 25.51 7.20 18.58
N HIS A 189 25.81 7.64 17.37
CA HIS A 189 26.15 9.04 17.05
C HIS A 189 25.03 9.81 16.36
N THR A 190 23.82 9.25 16.30
CA THR A 190 22.66 9.86 15.63
C THR A 190 21.66 10.40 16.63
N ALA A 191 20.68 11.15 16.13
CA ALA A 191 19.53 11.58 16.90
C ALA A 191 18.90 10.37 17.62
N ARG A 192 18.53 10.59 18.89
CA ARG A 192 18.01 9.53 19.74
C ARG A 192 16.60 9.12 19.32
N ILE A 193 16.37 7.81 19.27
CA ILE A 193 15.07 7.22 18.97
C ILE A 193 14.35 6.92 20.30
N THR A 194 13.12 7.40 20.43
CA THR A 194 12.26 7.13 21.60
C THR A 194 10.97 6.41 21.21
N ASN A 195 10.62 6.42 19.93
CA ASN A 195 9.47 5.68 19.42
C ASN A 195 9.74 5.14 18.01
N ILE A 196 9.16 3.98 17.71
CA ILE A 196 9.13 3.37 16.38
C ILE A 196 7.70 3.47 15.86
N ILE A 197 7.54 4.02 14.65
CA ILE A 197 6.25 4.17 13.97
C ILE A 197 6.22 3.25 12.76
N CYS A 198 5.44 2.18 12.85
CA CYS A 198 5.22 1.19 11.79
C CYS A 198 4.01 1.57 10.95
N ILE A 199 4.21 1.76 9.64
CA ILE A 199 3.16 2.16 8.71
C ILE A 199 3.04 1.12 7.59
N GLY A 200 1.86 0.50 7.47
CA GLY A 200 1.56 -0.38 6.34
C GLY A 200 2.26 -1.74 6.39
N HIS A 201 2.38 -2.36 7.58
CA HIS A 201 3.00 -3.68 7.74
C HIS A 201 2.07 -4.85 7.39
N GLY A 202 0.77 -4.60 7.20
CA GLY A 202 -0.26 -5.61 6.95
C GLY A 202 -0.69 -6.37 8.21
N SER A 203 -1.84 -7.05 8.13
CA SER A 203 -2.30 -8.05 9.09
C SER A 203 -1.31 -9.23 9.19
N LEU A 204 -1.21 -9.83 10.38
CA LEU A 204 -0.34 -10.97 10.63
C LEU A 204 -0.69 -12.19 9.77
N ASP A 205 -1.97 -12.33 9.39
CA ASP A 205 -2.49 -13.40 8.54
C ASP A 205 -2.17 -13.23 7.05
N ARG A 206 -1.69 -12.04 6.65
CA ARG A 206 -1.29 -11.81 5.26
C ARG A 206 -0.09 -12.66 4.84
N GLY A 207 0.63 -13.21 5.82
CA GLY A 207 1.70 -14.17 5.63
C GLY A 207 3.00 -13.80 6.33
N PRO A 208 4.04 -14.65 6.18
CA PRO A 208 5.27 -14.58 6.95
C PRO A 208 5.98 -13.22 6.88
N ALA A 209 5.96 -12.58 5.71
CA ALA A 209 6.60 -11.29 5.50
C ALA A 209 5.98 -10.17 6.34
N SER A 210 4.67 -10.21 6.61
CA SER A 210 4.01 -9.23 7.48
C SER A 210 4.42 -9.46 8.93
N LEU A 211 4.33 -10.70 9.42
CA LEU A 211 4.74 -11.08 10.76
C LEU A 211 6.20 -10.69 11.04
N LEU A 212 7.12 -11.01 10.13
CA LEU A 212 8.54 -10.70 10.27
C LEU A 212 8.84 -9.20 10.35
N GLN A 213 8.04 -8.34 9.70
CA GLN A 213 8.19 -6.88 9.84
C GLN A 213 7.90 -6.42 11.28
N HIS A 214 6.94 -7.03 11.97
CA HIS A 214 6.61 -6.72 13.37
C HIS A 214 7.65 -7.27 14.36
N ILE A 215 8.14 -8.48 14.11
CA ILE A 215 9.25 -9.07 14.88
C ILE A 215 10.50 -8.19 14.73
N CYS A 216 10.81 -7.76 13.50
CA CYS A 216 11.92 -6.84 13.22
C CYS A 216 11.77 -5.50 13.96
N ALA A 217 10.58 -4.89 13.98
CA ALA A 217 10.33 -3.68 14.76
C ALA A 217 10.59 -3.87 16.26
N SER A 218 10.17 -5.01 16.82
CA SER A 218 10.43 -5.39 18.22
C SER A 218 11.92 -5.56 18.48
N ALA A 219 12.63 -6.26 17.60
CA ALA A 219 14.07 -6.45 17.71
C ALA A 219 14.82 -5.11 17.67
N ILE A 220 14.46 -4.18 16.77
CA ILE A 220 15.06 -2.83 16.72
C ILE A 220 14.90 -2.10 18.06
N ALA A 221 13.72 -2.15 18.68
CA ALA A 221 13.50 -1.52 19.98
C ALA A 221 14.37 -2.14 21.09
N GLN A 222 14.55 -3.46 21.08
CA GLN A 222 15.41 -4.16 22.04
C GLN A 222 16.87 -3.79 21.85
N GLU A 223 17.37 -3.86 20.62
CA GLU A 223 18.77 -3.54 20.29
C GLU A 223 19.09 -2.08 20.63
N LEU A 224 18.21 -1.13 20.28
CA LEU A 224 18.39 0.28 20.65
C LEU A 224 18.37 0.49 22.17
N THR A 225 17.52 -0.24 22.90
CA THR A 225 17.46 -0.15 24.36
C THR A 225 18.76 -0.66 24.98
N ALA A 226 19.26 -1.82 24.52
CA ALA A 226 20.54 -2.36 24.96
C ALA A 226 21.69 -1.38 24.66
N LEU A 227 21.70 -0.83 23.44
CA LEU A 227 22.69 0.15 22.99
C LEU A 227 22.75 1.38 23.90
N TYR A 228 21.59 1.95 24.22
CA TYR A 228 21.50 3.12 25.09
C TYR A 228 21.89 2.80 26.53
N ASN A 229 21.65 1.58 27.01
CA ASN A 229 22.10 1.14 28.33
C ASN A 229 23.63 1.02 28.40
N GLU A 230 24.26 0.45 27.38
CA GLU A 230 25.73 0.33 27.29
C GLU A 230 26.43 1.68 27.29
N ASP A 231 25.85 2.67 26.61
CA ASP A 231 26.39 4.03 26.52
C ASP A 231 26.13 4.86 27.81
N GLY A 232 25.54 4.26 28.85
CA GLY A 232 25.20 4.94 30.11
C GLY A 232 24.05 5.95 29.97
N GLU A 233 23.35 5.92 28.85
CA GLU A 233 22.22 6.78 28.53
C GLU A 233 20.89 6.01 28.54
N ALA A 234 20.71 5.09 29.50
CA ALA A 234 19.51 4.26 29.61
C ALA A 234 18.21 5.09 29.41
N PRO A 235 17.29 4.66 28.54
CA PRO A 235 16.07 5.43 28.31
C PRO A 235 15.22 5.43 29.58
N LYS A 236 14.66 6.61 29.91
CA LYS A 236 13.79 6.76 31.09
C LYS A 236 12.51 5.92 30.98
N GLU A 237 12.06 5.71 29.75
CA GLU A 237 10.89 4.94 29.40
C GLU A 237 11.26 3.98 28.26
N PRO A 238 10.67 2.77 28.19
CA PRO A 238 10.89 1.87 27.06
C PRO A 238 10.58 2.54 25.72
N ILE A 239 11.34 2.18 24.67
CA ILE A 239 11.06 2.66 23.32
C ILE A 239 9.67 2.16 22.90
N THR A 240 8.75 3.08 22.66
CA THR A 240 7.37 2.72 22.31
C THR A 240 7.28 2.33 20.84
N ILE A 241 6.58 1.24 20.53
CA ILE A 241 6.28 0.86 19.14
C ILE A 241 4.80 1.14 18.87
N ILE A 242 4.52 1.90 17.82
CA ILE A 242 3.17 2.25 17.37
C ILE A 242 3.00 1.71 15.96
N ALA A 243 1.92 0.99 15.70
CA ALA A 243 1.62 0.46 14.37
C ALA A 243 0.25 0.91 13.88
N GLN A 244 0.16 1.17 12.58
CA GLN A 244 -1.10 1.48 11.91
C GLN A 244 -1.14 0.80 10.54
N ASP A 245 -2.20 0.03 10.33
CA ASP A 245 -2.56 -0.58 9.07
C ASP A 245 -4.09 -0.77 9.02
N PRO A 246 -4.77 -0.40 7.91
CA PRO A 246 -6.21 -0.59 7.77
C PRO A 246 -6.64 -2.06 7.65
N THR A 247 -5.70 -3.00 7.57
CA THR A 247 -5.95 -4.46 7.56
C THR A 247 -5.89 -5.10 8.94
N TYR A 248 -5.48 -4.38 10.00
CA TYR A 248 -5.39 -4.98 11.34
C TYR A 248 -6.76 -5.34 11.93
N THR A 249 -6.90 -6.61 12.30
CA THR A 249 -8.06 -7.20 12.98
C THR A 249 -7.96 -7.02 14.50
N ALA A 250 -9.00 -7.43 15.24
CA ALA A 250 -8.93 -7.52 16.70
C ALA A 250 -7.86 -8.52 17.18
N ASN A 251 -7.71 -9.65 16.48
CA ASN A 251 -6.70 -10.67 16.77
C ASN A 251 -5.28 -10.12 16.58
N ASP A 252 -5.04 -9.36 15.51
CA ASP A 252 -3.74 -8.70 15.28
C ASP A 252 -3.38 -7.80 16.47
N ARG A 253 -4.33 -6.98 16.94
CA ARG A 253 -4.11 -6.05 18.07
C ARG A 253 -3.73 -6.80 19.34
N GLU A 254 -4.44 -7.89 19.64
CA GLU A 254 -4.18 -8.71 20.82
C GLU A 254 -2.79 -9.33 20.73
N LEU A 255 -2.44 -9.97 19.62
CA LEU A 255 -1.17 -10.68 19.45
C LEU A 255 0.02 -9.73 19.40
N LEU A 256 -0.09 -8.60 18.68
CA LEU A 256 0.95 -7.58 18.62
C LEU A 256 1.25 -6.97 20.01
N SER A 257 0.25 -6.90 20.89
CA SER A 257 0.44 -6.44 22.27
C SER A 257 1.21 -7.43 23.15
N ARG A 258 1.30 -8.70 22.74
CA ARG A 258 1.97 -9.80 23.47
C ARG A 258 3.41 -10.04 23.03
N LEU A 259 3.89 -9.34 22.00
CA LEU A 259 5.29 -9.43 21.58
C LEU A 259 6.23 -8.99 22.70
N SER A 260 7.48 -9.46 22.64
CA SER A 260 8.53 -9.18 23.62
C SER A 260 8.75 -7.67 23.83
N CYS A 261 8.61 -6.88 22.77
CA CYS A 261 8.31 -5.45 22.87
C CYS A 261 6.89 -5.21 22.35
N PRO A 262 5.91 -4.91 23.23
CA PRO A 262 4.53 -4.72 22.83
C PRO A 262 4.37 -3.63 21.77
N ILE A 263 3.62 -3.96 20.71
CA ILE A 263 3.29 -3.02 19.64
C ILE A 263 1.88 -2.48 19.87
N ARG A 264 1.77 -1.15 20.03
CA ARG A 264 0.50 -0.47 20.20
C ARG A 264 -0.11 -0.17 18.84
N VAL A 265 -1.14 -0.92 18.45
CA VAL A 265 -1.91 -0.61 17.24
C VAL A 265 -2.83 0.57 17.48
N VAL A 266 -2.79 1.57 16.61
CA VAL A 266 -3.59 2.80 16.70
C VAL A 266 -4.55 2.95 15.51
N PRO A 267 -5.66 3.68 15.66
CA PRO A 267 -6.55 3.96 14.53
C PRO A 267 -5.89 4.95 13.54
N ASP A 268 -6.31 4.90 12.28
CA ASP A 268 -5.90 5.85 11.25
C ASP A 268 -6.49 7.26 11.54
N PRO A 269 -5.70 8.35 11.57
CA PRO A 269 -4.28 8.51 11.20
C PRO A 269 -3.31 8.74 12.37
N GLU A 270 -3.60 8.19 13.55
CA GLU A 270 -2.87 8.49 14.79
C GLU A 270 -1.37 8.13 14.74
N ALA A 271 -0.95 7.17 13.91
CA ALA A 271 0.47 6.86 13.78
C ALA A 271 1.24 8.01 13.13
N PHE A 272 0.66 8.70 12.14
CA PHE A 272 1.26 9.91 11.55
C PHE A 272 1.29 11.06 12.55
N LEU A 273 0.25 11.19 13.37
CA LEU A 273 0.21 12.19 14.44
C LEU A 273 1.24 11.90 15.55
N ALA A 274 1.64 10.64 15.75
CA ALA A 274 2.67 10.26 16.70
C ALA A 274 4.12 10.52 16.19
N VAL A 275 4.30 10.83 14.90
CA VAL A 275 5.62 11.14 14.33
C VAL A 275 6.18 12.43 14.94
N ASN A 276 7.43 12.34 15.41
CA ASN A 276 8.20 13.45 15.96
C ASN A 276 9.69 13.31 15.59
N GLU A 277 10.52 14.25 16.08
CA GLU A 277 11.96 14.30 15.75
C GLU A 277 12.81 13.17 16.34
N SER A 278 12.25 12.41 17.28
CA SER A 278 12.83 11.22 17.93
C SER A 278 12.20 9.91 17.46
N SER A 279 11.43 9.95 16.37
CA SER A 279 10.83 8.75 15.79
C SER A 279 11.79 8.02 14.84
N LEU A 280 11.75 6.69 14.85
CA LEU A 280 12.14 5.86 13.72
C LEU A 280 10.89 5.49 12.94
N ILE A 281 10.86 5.81 11.65
CA ILE A 281 9.74 5.41 10.77
C ILE A 281 10.08 4.11 10.08
N MET A 282 9.23 3.08 10.21
CA MET A 282 9.36 1.82 9.50
C MET A 282 8.19 1.66 8.53
N ALA A 283 8.49 1.59 7.24
CA ALA A 283 7.49 1.38 6.19
C ALA A 283 8.12 0.63 5.00
N CYS A 284 7.91 -0.68 4.95
CA CYS A 284 8.57 -1.56 3.98
C CYS A 284 7.94 -1.46 2.60
N TYR A 285 6.62 -1.61 2.47
CA TYR A 285 5.94 -1.45 1.19
C TYR A 285 4.61 -0.74 1.35
N PRO A 286 4.62 0.51 1.82
CA PRO A 286 3.38 1.23 2.03
C PRO A 286 2.68 1.47 0.68
N THR A 287 1.37 1.21 0.65
CA THR A 287 0.48 1.57 -0.47
C THR A 287 0.03 3.05 -0.41
N ILE A 288 0.67 3.83 0.45
CA ILE A 288 0.39 5.25 0.72
C ILE A 288 1.70 6.08 0.60
N PRO A 289 1.62 7.41 0.41
CA PRO A 289 2.75 8.25 0.04
C PRO A 289 3.65 8.64 1.23
N VAL A 290 4.13 7.68 2.03
CA VAL A 290 4.95 7.93 3.25
C VAL A 290 6.15 8.84 2.96
N LYS A 291 6.89 8.61 1.88
CA LYS A 291 8.05 9.43 1.48
C LYS A 291 7.66 10.89 1.20
N GLN A 292 6.41 11.17 0.85
CA GLN A 292 5.91 12.52 0.58
C GLN A 292 5.30 13.16 1.84
N ILE A 293 4.70 12.35 2.71
CA ILE A 293 4.13 12.78 4.00
C ILE A 293 5.23 13.22 4.98
N LEU A 294 6.29 12.44 5.13
CA LEU A 294 7.35 12.72 6.13
C LEU A 294 8.01 14.10 5.99
N PRO A 295 8.45 14.57 4.80
CA PRO A 295 9.03 15.91 4.67
C PRO A 295 8.02 17.02 4.97
N ASP A 296 6.73 16.82 4.68
CA ASP A 296 5.69 17.79 5.01
C ASP A 296 5.44 17.88 6.52
N LEU A 297 5.37 16.73 7.21
CA LEU A 297 5.29 16.68 8.67
C LEU A 297 6.52 17.29 9.35
N ALA A 298 7.71 17.09 8.77
CA ALA A 298 8.95 17.72 9.25
C ALA A 298 8.89 19.25 9.11
N ALA A 299 8.42 19.76 7.96
CA ALA A 299 8.29 21.19 7.69
C ALA A 299 7.21 21.86 8.56
N ASP A 300 6.14 21.13 8.90
CA ASP A 300 5.06 21.59 9.78
C ASP A 300 5.41 21.48 11.29
N SER A 301 6.50 20.81 11.63
CA SER A 301 6.96 20.68 13.01
C SER A 301 7.61 21.95 13.54
N LEU A 302 7.44 22.24 14.84
CA LEU A 302 8.08 23.40 15.48
C LEU A 302 9.60 23.40 15.38
N SER A 303 10.24 22.23 15.34
CA SER A 303 11.69 22.11 15.22
C SER A 303 12.19 22.12 13.78
N GLY A 304 11.30 21.98 12.79
CA GLY A 304 11.65 21.83 11.37
C GLY A 304 12.43 20.56 11.07
N LYS A 305 12.55 19.63 12.02
CA LYS A 305 13.37 18.42 11.93
C LYS A 305 12.49 17.23 11.55
N GLY A 306 13.01 16.41 10.64
CA GLY A 306 12.42 15.11 10.34
C GLY A 306 12.65 14.08 11.46
N PRO A 307 12.14 12.85 11.27
CA PRO A 307 12.33 11.74 12.22
C PRO A 307 13.82 11.46 12.49
N ALA A 308 14.15 10.88 13.63
CA ALA A 308 15.52 10.49 13.95
C ALA A 308 16.08 9.48 12.96
N ALA A 309 15.25 8.54 12.51
CA ALA A 309 15.63 7.54 11.52
C ALA A 309 14.45 7.14 10.61
N MET A 310 14.79 6.55 9.47
CA MET A 310 13.85 6.03 8.48
C MET A 310 14.33 4.67 7.99
N PHE A 311 13.53 3.64 8.21
CA PHE A 311 13.67 2.28 7.70
C PHE A 311 12.63 2.10 6.59
N LEU A 312 13.03 2.40 5.35
CA LEU A 312 12.14 2.47 4.18
C LEU A 312 12.67 1.61 3.03
N ASN A 313 11.78 1.16 2.15
CA ASN A 313 12.24 0.52 0.91
C ASN A 313 13.06 1.46 0.03
N ASN A 314 13.94 0.84 -0.75
CA ASN A 314 14.84 1.50 -1.68
C ASN A 314 14.06 2.22 -2.79
N GLU A 315 14.80 3.02 -3.55
CA GLU A 315 14.24 3.86 -4.61
C GLU A 315 13.95 3.09 -5.90
N GLN A 316 14.29 1.80 -6.00
CA GLN A 316 14.29 1.10 -7.29
C GLN A 316 12.88 0.95 -7.89
N CYS A 317 11.82 0.97 -7.08
CA CYS A 317 10.45 0.99 -7.58
C CYS A 317 10.08 2.29 -8.35
N SER A 318 10.91 3.34 -8.32
CA SER A 318 10.66 4.63 -8.99
C SER A 318 11.41 4.83 -10.31
N ASN A 319 12.42 3.99 -10.60
CA ASN A 319 13.32 4.19 -11.76
C ASN A 319 12.62 4.08 -13.13
N GLY A 320 11.41 3.54 -13.19
CA GLY A 320 10.63 3.41 -14.43
C GLY A 320 9.78 4.62 -14.83
N ASN A 321 9.64 5.64 -13.97
CA ASN A 321 8.68 6.73 -14.19
C ASN A 321 9.34 8.11 -14.47
N GLY A 322 10.63 8.17 -14.83
CA GLY A 322 11.33 9.43 -15.08
C GLY A 322 11.90 10.11 -13.82
N GLY A 323 12.17 11.42 -13.91
CA GLY A 323 12.76 12.21 -12.83
C GLY A 323 11.75 12.55 -11.72
N VAL A 324 12.21 13.22 -10.65
CA VAL A 324 11.36 13.59 -9.50
C VAL A 324 10.53 14.85 -9.77
N ASP A 325 11.05 15.76 -10.61
CA ASP A 325 10.37 17.02 -10.96
C ASP A 325 9.43 16.84 -12.16
N VAL A 326 9.85 16.05 -13.15
CA VAL A 326 9.06 15.71 -14.35
C VAL A 326 8.98 14.19 -14.44
N VAL A 327 7.77 13.68 -14.25
CA VAL A 327 7.47 12.24 -14.21
C VAL A 327 6.83 11.85 -15.53
N THR A 328 7.40 10.87 -16.20
CA THR A 328 6.80 10.24 -17.38
C THR A 328 6.15 8.95 -16.94
N ALA A 329 4.82 8.90 -16.98
CA ALA A 329 4.06 7.70 -16.66
C ALA A 329 3.48 7.12 -17.96
N PRO A 330 3.65 5.81 -18.23
CA PRO A 330 2.97 5.18 -19.36
C PRO A 330 1.47 5.41 -19.23
N TRP A 331 0.81 5.91 -20.28
CA TRP A 331 -0.62 6.20 -20.25
C TRP A 331 -1.43 4.97 -19.83
N ARG A 332 -1.03 3.81 -20.36
CA ARG A 332 -1.66 2.50 -20.10
C ARG A 332 -1.42 1.97 -18.69
N LYS A 333 -0.57 2.61 -17.86
CA LYS A 333 -0.34 2.16 -16.49
C LYS A 333 -1.50 2.66 -15.61
N PRO A 334 -2.32 1.74 -15.07
CA PRO A 334 -3.60 2.10 -14.47
C PRO A 334 -3.46 2.82 -13.12
N LEU A 335 -2.32 2.65 -12.44
CA LEU A 335 -2.09 3.18 -11.10
C LEU A 335 -0.69 3.78 -10.98
N TYR A 336 -0.63 4.95 -10.32
CA TYR A 336 0.63 5.53 -9.88
C TYR A 336 1.24 4.73 -8.74
N TYR A 337 2.57 4.72 -8.67
CA TYR A 337 3.27 4.21 -7.51
C TYR A 337 2.98 5.15 -6.32
N ALA A 338 2.37 4.62 -5.27
CA ALA A 338 1.87 5.44 -4.18
C ALA A 338 3.00 6.13 -3.40
N ASN A 339 4.12 5.43 -3.17
CA ASN A 339 5.21 5.88 -2.31
C ASN A 339 6.44 6.38 -3.09
N ALA A 340 6.23 7.11 -4.19
CA ALA A 340 7.34 7.67 -4.98
C ALA A 340 8.09 8.77 -4.20
N PRO A 341 9.44 8.86 -4.32
CA PRO A 341 10.19 9.95 -3.71
C PRO A 341 9.77 11.31 -4.30
N SER A 342 9.77 12.35 -3.48
CA SER A 342 9.52 13.73 -3.90
C SER A 342 10.78 14.58 -3.72
N ARG A 343 10.82 15.78 -4.30
CA ARG A 343 11.93 16.71 -4.09
C ARG A 343 12.08 17.13 -2.62
N PRO A 344 11.00 17.44 -1.87
CA PRO A 344 11.08 17.62 -0.42
C PRO A 344 11.70 16.42 0.31
N TYR A 345 11.31 15.19 -0.06
CA TYR A 345 11.88 13.98 0.52
C TYR A 345 13.39 13.87 0.27
N LEU A 346 13.83 14.10 -0.97
CA LEU A 346 15.26 14.03 -1.31
C LEU A 346 16.07 15.09 -0.58
N LYS A 347 15.53 16.31 -0.41
CA LYS A 347 16.15 17.36 0.41
C LYS A 347 16.26 16.96 1.87
N MET A 348 15.17 16.43 2.45
CA MET A 348 15.17 15.94 3.83
C MET A 348 16.19 14.80 4.00
N ARG A 349 16.18 13.81 3.11
CA ARG A 349 17.10 12.66 3.16
C ARG A 349 18.57 13.07 2.98
N ALA A 350 18.87 14.14 2.25
CA ALA A 350 20.25 14.58 2.00
C ALA A 350 21.02 14.95 3.28
N VAL A 351 20.32 15.25 4.39
CA VAL A 351 20.95 15.50 5.69
C VAL A 351 21.05 14.25 6.57
N TYR A 352 20.67 13.08 6.07
CA TYR A 352 20.72 11.80 6.77
C TYR A 352 21.93 11.00 6.31
N THR A 353 22.50 10.23 7.23
CA THR A 353 23.52 9.23 6.93
C THR A 353 22.85 7.89 6.68
N LYS A 354 23.14 7.25 5.55
CA LYS A 354 22.73 5.87 5.32
C LYS A 354 23.59 4.95 6.18
N ILE A 355 22.97 4.21 7.09
CA ILE A 355 23.67 3.27 7.99
C ILE A 355 23.51 1.81 7.55
N MET A 356 22.45 1.51 6.79
CA MET A 356 22.16 0.18 6.28
C MET A 356 21.65 0.28 4.84
N ASP A 357 22.14 -0.61 3.98
CA ASP A 357 21.65 -0.80 2.61
C ASP A 357 21.44 -2.31 2.39
N GLY A 358 20.22 -2.78 2.58
CA GLY A 358 19.88 -4.21 2.48
C GLY A 358 20.34 -4.81 1.17
N LYS A 359 20.24 -4.06 0.06
CA LYS A 359 20.69 -4.53 -1.25
C LYS A 359 22.18 -4.76 -1.30
N LYS A 360 22.99 -3.95 -0.60
CA LYS A 360 24.44 -4.12 -0.57
C LYS A 360 24.85 -5.23 0.40
N LEU A 361 24.13 -5.37 1.51
CA LEU A 361 24.45 -6.31 2.57
C LEU A 361 24.05 -7.74 2.20
N PHE A 362 22.88 -7.90 1.59
CA PHE A 362 22.31 -9.19 1.22
C PHE A 362 22.48 -9.46 -0.29
N GLY A 363 22.70 -8.46 -1.14
CA GLY A 363 22.78 -8.68 -2.59
C GLY A 363 21.45 -9.14 -3.19
N SER A 364 21.49 -9.67 -4.41
CA SER A 364 20.32 -10.29 -5.06
C SER A 364 20.27 -11.81 -4.92
N ARG A 365 21.35 -12.44 -4.42
CA ARG A 365 21.49 -13.91 -4.29
C ARG A 365 21.01 -14.46 -2.97
N PHE A 366 20.76 -13.58 -2.01
CA PHE A 366 20.44 -13.97 -0.65
C PHE A 366 19.01 -14.48 -0.50
N SER A 367 18.12 -14.21 -1.46
CA SER A 367 16.91 -15.02 -1.60
C SER A 367 17.31 -16.47 -1.86
N ASP A 368 17.98 -16.73 -2.98
CA ASP A 368 18.04 -18.06 -3.58
C ASP A 368 18.76 -19.11 -2.70
N GLU A 369 19.98 -18.81 -2.21
CA GLU A 369 20.81 -19.78 -1.46
C GLU A 369 20.28 -20.04 -0.03
N TYR A 370 19.63 -19.05 0.58
CA TYR A 370 19.00 -19.20 1.90
C TYR A 370 17.75 -20.07 1.80
N PHE A 371 16.91 -19.89 0.77
CA PHE A 371 15.74 -20.74 0.54
C PHE A 371 16.14 -22.21 0.29
N GLU A 372 17.13 -22.45 -0.57
CA GLU A 372 17.64 -23.80 -0.85
C GLU A 372 18.13 -24.50 0.43
N THR A 373 18.83 -23.76 1.30
CA THR A 373 19.42 -24.33 2.53
C THR A 373 18.40 -24.51 3.65
N MET A 374 17.45 -23.58 3.83
CA MET A 374 16.46 -23.64 4.92
C MET A 374 15.32 -24.62 4.65
N TYR A 375 14.89 -24.75 3.39
CA TYR A 375 13.72 -25.56 3.05
C TYR A 375 14.06 -26.90 2.42
N GLY A 376 15.36 -27.18 2.20
CA GLY A 376 15.79 -28.46 1.62
C GLY A 376 15.13 -28.75 0.27
N ILE A 377 14.75 -27.69 -0.46
CA ILE A 377 14.20 -27.80 -1.80
C ILE A 377 15.38 -28.17 -2.69
N GLU A 378 15.64 -29.47 -2.84
CA GLU A 378 16.41 -29.98 -3.96
C GLU A 378 15.63 -29.62 -5.23
N ASP A 379 16.35 -29.06 -6.21
CA ASP A 379 15.86 -28.47 -7.46
C ASP A 379 15.03 -29.45 -8.32
N GLU A 380 13.80 -29.75 -7.91
CA GLU A 380 12.79 -30.44 -8.70
C GLU A 380 11.74 -29.43 -9.18
N GLY A 381 12.14 -28.56 -10.12
CA GLY A 381 11.22 -27.98 -11.11
C GLY A 381 10.69 -26.57 -10.84
N VAL A 382 11.52 -25.54 -11.09
CA VAL A 382 11.10 -24.12 -11.19
C VAL A 382 10.38 -23.82 -12.53
N GLU A 383 9.39 -24.63 -12.93
CA GLU A 383 8.55 -24.33 -14.10
C GLU A 383 7.35 -23.42 -13.75
N ASP A 384 6.91 -23.37 -12.49
CA ASP A 384 5.59 -22.82 -12.15
C ASP A 384 5.52 -21.29 -11.97
N VAL A 385 6.64 -20.63 -11.64
CA VAL A 385 6.67 -19.16 -11.51
C VAL A 385 6.56 -18.47 -12.88
N ASN A 386 7.11 -19.09 -13.93
CA ASN A 386 6.97 -18.59 -15.31
C ASN A 386 5.52 -18.71 -15.81
N ASN A 387 4.75 -19.69 -15.33
CA ASN A 387 3.35 -19.89 -15.71
C ASN A 387 2.44 -18.75 -15.22
N ILE A 388 2.65 -18.25 -14.00
CA ILE A 388 1.86 -17.12 -13.45
C ILE A 388 2.11 -15.84 -14.25
N GLN A 389 3.37 -15.56 -14.61
CA GLN A 389 3.72 -14.37 -15.38
C GLN A 389 3.18 -14.45 -16.82
N GLN A 390 3.19 -15.63 -17.43
CA GLN A 390 2.55 -15.89 -18.72
C GLN A 390 1.02 -15.78 -18.65
N LEU A 391 0.39 -16.23 -17.55
CA LEU A 391 -1.06 -16.12 -17.35
C LEU A 391 -1.50 -14.67 -17.26
N VAL A 392 -0.79 -13.82 -16.50
CA VAL A 392 -1.06 -12.38 -16.41
C VAL A 392 -0.89 -11.70 -17.77
N GLN A 393 0.16 -12.04 -18.53
CA GLN A 393 0.35 -11.50 -19.88
C GLN A 393 -0.74 -11.97 -20.86
N SER A 394 -1.22 -13.20 -20.74
CA SER A 394 -2.27 -13.76 -21.57
C SER A 394 -3.63 -13.14 -21.29
N LEU A 395 -3.97 -12.96 -20.00
CA LEU A 395 -5.17 -12.24 -19.57
C LEU A 395 -5.14 -10.77 -20.02
N TYR A 396 -3.96 -10.16 -20.03
CA TYR A 396 -3.77 -8.80 -20.51
C TYR A 396 -3.98 -8.69 -22.04
N LYS A 397 -3.45 -9.63 -22.83
CA LYS A 397 -3.70 -9.70 -24.28
C LYS A 397 -5.18 -9.89 -24.61
N LEU A 398 -5.84 -10.81 -23.90
CA LEU A 398 -7.28 -11.08 -24.03
C LEU A 398 -8.15 -9.85 -23.69
N ALA A 399 -7.76 -9.07 -22.68
CA ALA A 399 -8.52 -7.89 -22.26
C ALA A 399 -8.37 -6.68 -23.19
N VAL A 400 -7.27 -6.60 -23.95
CA VAL A 400 -6.96 -5.44 -24.80
C VAL A 400 -7.45 -5.62 -26.24
N GLY A 401 -7.78 -6.85 -26.65
CA GLY A 401 -8.22 -7.15 -28.01
C GLY A 401 -7.05 -7.01 -28.99
N ASP A 402 -6.57 -8.14 -29.52
CA ASP A 402 -5.62 -8.15 -30.63
C ASP A 402 -6.38 -7.76 -31.91
N ASP A 403 -6.59 -6.47 -32.12
CA ASP A 403 -6.85 -5.90 -33.45
C ASP A 403 -5.48 -5.53 -34.08
N GLU A 404 -4.65 -6.54 -34.36
CA GLU A 404 -3.67 -6.42 -35.44
C GLU A 404 -4.17 -7.24 -36.63
N GLU A 405 -4.47 -6.51 -37.70
CA GLU A 405 -4.79 -6.97 -39.04
C GLU A 405 -3.89 -8.14 -39.49
N GLU A 406 -4.50 -9.27 -39.84
CA GLU A 406 -3.91 -10.19 -40.81
C GLU A 406 -4.85 -10.30 -42.03
N ALA A 407 -4.57 -9.46 -43.02
CA ALA A 407 -5.13 -9.55 -44.36
C ALA A 407 -4.05 -10.09 -45.30
N THR A 408 -4.07 -11.40 -45.60
CA THR A 408 -3.61 -12.05 -46.85
C THR A 408 -4.03 -13.52 -46.79
N SER A 409 -5.07 -13.91 -47.52
CA SER A 409 -5.04 -14.55 -48.86
C SER A 409 -4.71 -16.05 -48.85
N GLU A 410 -5.70 -16.84 -49.27
CA GLU A 410 -5.59 -18.05 -50.11
C GLU A 410 -4.37 -18.96 -49.93
N GLU A 411 -4.55 -20.10 -49.26
CA GLU A 411 -4.25 -21.45 -49.79
C GLU A 411 -4.51 -22.55 -48.74
N GLU A 412 -4.85 -23.74 -49.25
CA GLU A 412 -4.98 -25.04 -48.56
C GLU A 412 -6.33 -25.42 -47.93
N GLU A 413 -7.28 -25.72 -48.83
CA GLU A 413 -8.04 -26.98 -48.71
C GLU A 413 -7.06 -28.18 -48.72
N ALA A 414 -7.09 -29.02 -47.68
CA ALA A 414 -7.39 -30.45 -47.83
C ALA A 414 -7.25 -31.23 -46.51
N VAL A 415 -8.31 -31.96 -46.19
CA VAL A 415 -8.38 -33.33 -45.61
C VAL A 415 -9.45 -33.42 -44.50
N MET A 416 -10.69 -33.45 -44.96
CA MET A 416 -11.66 -34.55 -44.79
C MET A 416 -11.63 -35.43 -43.51
N ARG A 417 -12.82 -35.41 -42.86
CA ARG A 417 -13.51 -36.47 -42.07
C ARG A 417 -13.11 -36.53 -40.59
N GLY A 418 -14.01 -36.38 -39.61
CA GLY A 418 -15.46 -36.53 -39.58
C GLY A 418 -15.82 -37.68 -38.67
N GLN A 419 -16.57 -37.43 -37.58
CA GLN A 419 -17.59 -38.33 -37.03
C GLN A 419 -18.38 -37.67 -35.90
N GLU A 420 -19.70 -37.78 -36.02
CA GLU A 420 -20.73 -37.39 -35.08
C GLU A 420 -20.90 -38.41 -33.94
N ALA A 421 -21.51 -37.92 -32.84
CA ALA A 421 -22.70 -38.48 -32.17
C ALA A 421 -22.56 -38.89 -30.68
N ALA A 422 -23.23 -38.07 -29.85
CA ALA A 422 -24.15 -38.38 -28.74
C ALA A 422 -23.88 -39.54 -27.76
N SER A 423 -23.93 -39.25 -26.45
CA SER A 423 -25.02 -39.73 -25.57
C SER A 423 -24.89 -39.26 -24.11
N ASP A 424 -26.03 -38.77 -23.61
CA ASP A 424 -26.64 -38.86 -22.28
C ASP A 424 -25.83 -39.27 -21.02
N GLY A 425 -25.96 -38.42 -19.99
CA GLY A 425 -26.60 -38.77 -18.71
C GLY A 425 -25.74 -39.44 -17.63
N GLU A 426 -25.57 -38.78 -16.48
CA GLU A 426 -25.96 -39.31 -15.16
C GLU A 426 -25.77 -38.28 -14.03
N ASP A 427 -26.70 -38.36 -13.07
CA ASP A 427 -26.88 -37.52 -11.89
C ASP A 427 -26.00 -37.94 -10.70
N ALA A 428 -25.71 -36.93 -9.86
CA ALA A 428 -25.59 -36.97 -8.40
C ALA A 428 -24.45 -37.76 -7.72
N VAL A 429 -23.61 -37.04 -6.96
CA VAL A 429 -23.64 -36.89 -5.48
C VAL A 429 -22.33 -36.20 -5.08
N SER A 430 -22.37 -34.91 -4.71
CA SER A 430 -21.21 -34.20 -4.14
C SER A 430 -21.32 -34.18 -2.62
N ASP A 431 -20.58 -35.08 -2.00
CA ASP A 431 -20.22 -35.07 -0.58
C ASP A 431 -19.25 -33.91 -0.32
N SER A 432 -19.59 -33.02 0.60
CA SER A 432 -18.80 -31.82 0.93
C SER A 432 -18.09 -32.01 2.27
N GLY A 433 -16.98 -32.75 2.23
CA GLY A 433 -15.99 -32.75 3.30
C GLY A 433 -15.10 -31.50 3.23
N PRO A 434 -14.56 -31.02 4.38
CA PRO A 434 -13.72 -29.83 4.43
C PRO A 434 -12.42 -30.06 3.65
N ARG A 435 -12.18 -29.23 2.64
CA ARG A 435 -10.90 -29.14 1.94
C ARG A 435 -9.86 -28.55 2.89
N SER A 436 -9.11 -29.43 3.53
CA SER A 436 -7.76 -29.12 4.01
C SER A 436 -6.86 -28.94 2.80
N THR A 437 -6.66 -27.71 2.35
CA THR A 437 -5.58 -27.38 1.42
C THR A 437 -4.27 -27.49 2.19
N ALA A 438 -3.53 -28.59 1.96
CA ALA A 438 -2.12 -28.64 2.27
C ALA A 438 -1.44 -27.53 1.47
N SER A 439 -1.08 -26.45 2.14
CA SER A 439 -0.28 -25.36 1.61
C SER A 439 1.16 -25.84 1.43
N ASP A 440 1.70 -25.66 0.23
CA ASP A 440 3.13 -25.75 -0.04
C ASP A 440 3.92 -24.96 1.00
N GLU A 441 4.83 -25.66 1.68
CA GLU A 441 5.75 -25.13 2.70
C GLU A 441 6.89 -24.32 2.06
N SER A 442 6.56 -23.27 1.31
CA SER A 442 7.51 -22.22 0.99
C SER A 442 7.68 -21.35 2.25
N GLY A 443 8.76 -21.52 3.00
CA GLY A 443 8.89 -20.78 4.26
C GLY A 443 9.26 -19.30 4.09
N PRO A 444 9.52 -18.58 5.20
CA PRO A 444 9.58 -17.12 5.23
C PRO A 444 10.48 -16.48 4.19
N ALA A 445 9.84 -15.86 3.21
CA ALA A 445 10.49 -14.93 2.32
C ALA A 445 10.84 -13.63 3.05
N LEU A 446 12.10 -13.51 3.48
CA LEU A 446 12.73 -12.25 3.88
C LEU A 446 13.09 -11.36 2.67
N ASP A 447 12.51 -11.63 1.50
CA ASP A 447 12.71 -10.94 0.21
C ASP A 447 12.53 -9.43 0.28
N TRP A 448 11.81 -8.95 1.29
CA TRP A 448 11.64 -7.53 1.53
C TRP A 448 12.92 -6.86 2.03
N LEU A 449 13.72 -7.51 2.88
CA LEU A 449 14.87 -6.90 3.57
C LEU A 449 16.00 -6.44 2.61
N PRO A 450 16.35 -7.18 1.55
CA PRO A 450 17.25 -6.69 0.50
C PRO A 450 16.77 -5.39 -0.15
N SER A 451 15.46 -5.12 -0.14
CA SER A 451 14.95 -3.87 -0.68
C SER A 451 15.11 -2.69 0.29
N MET A 452 15.45 -2.91 1.55
CA MET A 452 15.33 -1.88 2.59
C MET A 452 16.61 -1.07 2.81
N GLN A 453 16.43 0.15 3.32
CA GLN A 453 17.51 1.03 3.73
C GLN A 453 17.19 1.69 5.07
N ILE A 454 18.21 1.85 5.90
CA ILE A 454 18.11 2.65 7.12
C ILE A 454 18.92 3.93 6.95
N TRP A 455 18.25 5.06 7.15
CA TRP A 455 18.80 6.41 7.13
C TRP A 455 18.62 7.04 8.48
N ALA A 456 19.66 7.67 9.03
CA ALA A 456 19.63 8.25 10.35
C ALA A 456 20.14 9.69 10.35
N ARG A 457 19.46 10.55 11.10
CA ARG A 457 19.81 11.97 11.25
C ARG A 457 20.95 12.10 12.26
N PRO A 458 22.04 12.81 11.97
CA PRO A 458 23.09 13.10 12.95
C PRO A 458 22.54 13.82 14.21
N LYS A 459 23.25 13.71 15.34
CA LYS A 459 22.88 14.36 16.61
C LYS A 459 22.69 15.87 16.50
#